data_AF-C0R8T0-F1
#
_entry.id   AF-C0R8T0-F1
#
_cell.length_a   1.000
_cell.length_b   1.000
_cell.length_c   1.000
_cell.angle_alpha   90.00
_cell.angle_beta   90.00
_cell.angle_gamma   90.00
#
_symmetry.space_group_name_H-M   'P 1'
#
loop_
_entity.id
_entity.type
_entity.pdbx_description
1 polymer ?
#
loop_
_entity_poly.entity_id
_entity_poly.type
_entity_poly.pdbx_seq_one_letter_code
_entity_poly.pdbx_strand_id
1 'polypeptide(L)' 'MESAAMAQVAYNFKIPFIIIIREISDIVNNENNYDDYKKFIRKASINSSKTAVNLIKLM' A
#
# COMPACT_ATOMS: atom_id res chain seq x y z
N MET A 1 5.65 5.40 -2.36
CA MET A 1 6.92 4.94 -2.98
C MET A 1 7.92 4.38 -1.96
N GLU A 2 7.45 3.83 -0.84
CA GLU A 2 8.29 3.55 0.35
C GLU A 2 8.57 2.04 0.51
N SER A 3 7.86 1.20 -0.25
CA SER A 3 7.84 -0.25 -0.09
C SER A 3 9.23 -0.89 -0.24
N ALA A 4 10.03 -0.47 -1.21
CA ALA A 4 11.36 -1.03 -1.43
C ALA A 4 12.34 -0.71 -0.29
N ALA A 5 12.25 0.49 0.28
CA ALA A 5 13.07 0.88 1.43
C ALA A 5 12.70 0.05 2.67
N MET A 6 11.42 -0.19 2.92
CA MET A 6 10.97 -1.03 4.03
C MET A 6 11.38 -2.50 3.85
N ALA A 7 11.30 -3.03 2.62
CA ALA A 7 11.79 -4.38 2.33
C ALA A 7 13.30 -4.51 2.58
N GLN A 8 14.09 -3.51 2.18
CA GLN A 8 15.54 -3.51 2.42
C GLN A 8 15.88 -3.50 3.91
N VAL A 9 15.17 -2.70 4.71
CA VAL A 9 15.34 -2.69 6.17
C VAL A 9 14.95 -4.04 6.77
N ALA A 10 13.77 -4.58 6.44
CA ALA A 10 13.33 -5.87 6.96
C ALA A 10 14.28 -7.03 6.59
N TYR A 11 14.82 -7.00 5.37
CA TYR A 11 15.83 -7.95 4.91
C TYR A 11 17.11 -7.86 5.76
N ASN A 12 17.59 -6.65 6.06
CA ASN A 12 18.76 -6.45 6.92
C ASN A 12 18.55 -6.98 8.34
N PHE A 13 17.33 -6.83 8.88
CA PHE A 13 16.99 -7.30 10.23
C PHE A 13 16.53 -8.77 10.27
N LYS A 14 16.50 -9.48 9.13
CA LYS A 14 16.00 -10.86 8.98
C LYS A 14 14.59 -11.07 9.58
N ILE A 15 13.75 -10.04 9.53
CA ILE A 15 12.37 -10.11 10.00
C ILE A 15 11.50 -10.51 8.81
N PRO A 16 10.66 -11.55 8.91
CA PRO A 16 9.68 -11.85 7.89
C PRO A 16 8.73 -10.66 7.74
N PHE A 17 8.82 -9.97 6.61
CA PHE A 17 8.02 -8.79 6.30
C PHE A 17 7.26 -9.01 5.01
N ILE A 18 5.99 -8.63 5.02
CA ILE A 18 5.11 -8.75 3.89
C ILE A 18 4.52 -7.37 3.58
N ILE A 19 4.78 -6.86 2.37
CA ILE A 19 4.23 -5.58 1.90
C ILE A 19 2.83 -5.84 1.38
N ILE A 20 1.89 -5.84 2.30
CA ILE A 20 0.47 -5.78 2.05
C ILE A 20 0.14 -4.41 2.67
N ILE A 21 -0.34 -3.37 2.01
CA ILE A 21 -1.43 -3.32 1.05
C ILE A 21 -1.30 -1.98 0.31
N ARG A 22 -0.93 -2.00 -0.97
CA ARG A 22 -1.08 -0.81 -1.82
C ARG A 22 -2.28 -1.03 -2.69
N GLU A 23 -3.37 -0.33 -2.38
CA GLU A 23 -4.49 -0.21 -3.32
C GLU A 23 -4.11 0.83 -4.38
N ILE A 24 -4.52 0.59 -5.63
CA ILE A 24 -4.25 1.49 -6.75
C ILE A 24 -5.03 2.79 -6.52
N SER A 25 -4.31 3.86 -6.21
CA SER A 25 -4.86 5.22 -6.04
C SER A 25 -5.03 5.95 -7.37
N ASP A 26 -4.29 5.55 -8.40
CA ASP A 26 -4.17 6.22 -9.68
C ASP A 26 -3.57 5.25 -10.71
N ILE A 27 -3.90 5.41 -11.99
CA ILE A 27 -3.39 4.59 -13.08
C ILE A 27 -2.48 5.49 -13.91
N VAL A 28 -1.18 5.20 -13.94
CA VAL A 28 -0.17 6.00 -14.66
C VAL A 28 -0.37 5.88 -16.18
N ASN A 29 -1.37 6.58 -16.71
CA ASN A 29 -1.54 6.95 -18.12
C ASN A 29 -2.76 7.87 -18.38
N ASN A 30 -3.44 8.37 -17.34
CA ASN A 30 -4.60 9.26 -17.51
C ASN A 30 -4.16 10.74 -17.40
N GLU A 31 -4.66 11.61 -18.25
CA GLU A 31 -4.31 13.05 -18.23
C GLU A 31 -4.71 13.73 -16.89
N ASN A 32 -5.62 13.10 -16.13
CA ASN A 32 -6.13 13.53 -14.83
C ASN A 32 -5.56 12.75 -13.62
N ASN A 33 -4.40 12.09 -13.74
CA ASN A 33 -3.81 11.26 -12.68
C ASN A 33 -3.75 11.96 -11.31
N TYR A 34 -3.54 13.28 -11.28
CA TYR A 34 -3.43 14.03 -10.03
C TYR A 34 -4.79 14.23 -9.33
N ASP A 35 -5.86 14.47 -10.08
CA ASP A 35 -7.22 14.61 -9.54
C ASP A 35 -7.78 13.26 -9.08
N ASP A 36 -7.53 12.20 -9.85
CA ASP A 36 -7.90 10.84 -9.46
C ASP A 36 -7.12 10.39 -8.22
N TYR A 37 -5.81 10.65 -8.15
CA TYR A 37 -5.02 10.40 -6.95
C TYR A 37 -5.63 11.07 -5.71
N LYS A 38 -5.96 12.36 -5.79
CA LYS A 38 -6.50 13.11 -4.64
C LYS A 38 -7.88 12.61 -4.21
N LYS A 39 -8.68 12.11 -5.15
CA LYS A 39 -10.03 11.57 -4.89
C LYS A 39 -9.97 10.14 -4.33
N PHE A 40 -9.08 9.30 -4.87
CA PHE A 40 -9.02 7.88 -4.54
C PHE A 40 -8.02 7.54 -3.45
N ILE A 41 -7.08 8.41 -3.07
CA ILE A 41 -6.10 8.15 -1.99
C ILE A 41 -6.76 7.76 -0.66
N ARG A 42 -7.89 8.39 -0.32
CA ARG A 42 -8.62 8.09 0.92
C ARG A 42 -9.31 6.73 0.85
N LYS A 43 -9.87 6.37 -0.31
CA LYS A 43 -10.49 5.05 -0.54
C LYS A 43 -9.41 3.96 -0.55
N ALA A 44 -8.31 4.23 -1.25
CA ALA A 44 -7.09 3.43 -1.32
C ALA A 44 -6.57 3.05 0.08
N SER A 45 -6.50 4.05 0.96
CA SER A 45 -6.05 3.88 2.34
C SER A 45 -7.03 3.06 3.18
N ILE A 46 -8.34 3.19 2.96
CA ILE A 46 -9.35 2.45 3.72
C ILE A 46 -9.35 0.96 3.34
N ASN A 47 -9.33 0.58 2.06
CA ASN A 47 -9.32 -0.84 1.73
C ASN A 47 -7.95 -1.47 1.99
N SER A 48 -6.87 -0.67 1.89
CA SER A 48 -5.55 -1.05 2.41
C SER A 48 -5.65 -1.46 3.88
N SER A 49 -6.13 -0.57 4.76
CA SER A 49 -6.27 -0.84 6.19
C SER A 49 -7.18 -2.06 6.50
N LYS A 50 -8.32 -2.21 5.80
CA LYS A 50 -9.20 -3.38 6.00
C LYS A 50 -8.50 -4.70 5.73
N THR A 51 -7.67 -4.76 4.69
CA THR A 51 -6.93 -5.96 4.32
C THR A 51 -5.84 -6.28 5.35
N ALA A 52 -5.16 -5.26 5.90
CA ALA A 52 -4.24 -5.44 7.04
C ALA A 52 -4.96 -6.02 8.27
N VAL A 53 -6.11 -5.47 8.65
CA VAL A 53 -6.87 -5.93 9.82
C VAL A 53 -7.32 -7.37 9.63
N ASN A 54 -7.75 -7.74 8.42
CA ASN A 54 -8.14 -9.12 8.13
C ASN A 54 -6.95 -10.08 8.21
N LEU A 55 -5.77 -9.69 7.72
CA LEU A 55 -4.54 -10.49 7.84
C LEU A 55 -4.16 -10.72 9.31
N ILE A 56 -4.21 -9.67 10.13
CA ILE A 56 -3.90 -9.77 11.57
C ILE A 56 -4.90 -10.70 12.27
N LYS A 57 -6.18 -10.68 11.89
CA LYS A 57 -7.20 -11.59 12.44
C LYS A 57 -7.01 -13.06 12.04
N LEU A 58 -6.28 -13.32 10.95
CA LEU A 58 -6.00 -14.67 10.44
C LEU A 58 -4.71 -15.26 11.03
N MET A 59 -3.87 -14.43 11.66
CA MET A 59 -2.70 -14.85 12.44
C MET A 59 -3.09 -15.21 13.86
#